data_AF-A0A7W1PFQ8-F1
#
_entry.id   AF-A0A7W1PFQ8-F1
#
_cell.length_a   1.000
_cell.length_b   1.000
_cell.length_c   1.000
_cell.angle_alpha   90.00
_cell.angle_beta   90.00
_cell.angle_gamma   90.00
#
_symmetry.space_group_name_H-M   'P 1'
#
loop_
_entity.id
_entity.type
_entity.pdbx_description
1 polymer ?
#
loop_
_entity_poly.entity_id
_entity_poly.type
_entity_poly.pdbx_seq_one_letter_code
_entity_poly.pdbx_strand_id
1 'polypeptide(L)' 'MKTFYLAAAVLSFAAVAACSDEPDLAIDRDTLSQRQRDSLVGASSLPGAQGVRGALDGADSAAARAARLEAAEQP' A
#
# COMPACT_ATOMS: atom_id res chain seq x y z
N MET A 1 -18.12 37.95 1.94
CA MET A 1 -16.70 37.54 1.74
C MET A 1 -16.11 36.85 2.97
N LYS A 2 -16.25 37.38 4.19
CA LYS A 2 -15.66 36.81 5.42
C LYS A 2 -16.16 35.39 5.79
N THR A 3 -17.40 35.07 5.43
CA THR A 3 -18.02 33.74 5.63
C THR A 3 -17.48 32.66 4.70
N PHE A 4 -17.03 33.03 3.49
CA PHE A 4 -16.41 32.08 2.54
C PHE A 4 -15.03 31.62 3.03
N TYR A 5 -14.25 32.51 3.66
CA TYR A 5 -12.96 32.16 4.24
C TYR A 5 -13.11 31.20 5.42
N LEU A 6 -14.15 31.35 6.25
CA LEU A 6 -14.43 30.42 7.33
C LEU A 6 -14.82 29.02 6.81
N ALA A 7 -15.64 28.94 5.77
CA ALA A 7 -16.00 27.66 5.16
C ALA A 7 -14.77 26.96 4.55
N ALA A 8 -13.90 27.70 3.86
CA ALA A 8 -12.66 27.17 3.31
C ALA A 8 -11.68 26.70 4.40
N ALA A 9 -11.56 27.44 5.51
CA ALA A 9 -10.72 27.06 6.64
C ALA A 9 -11.21 25.78 7.33
N VAL A 10 -12.52 25.63 7.51
CA VAL A 10 -13.12 24.41 8.11
C VAL A 10 -12.92 23.19 7.20
N LEU A 11 -13.11 23.35 5.89
CA LEU A 11 -12.88 22.28 4.92
C LEU A 11 -11.41 21.82 4.90
N SER A 12 -10.49 22.77 5.01
CA SER A 12 -9.04 22.50 5.05
C SER A 12 -8.64 21.76 6.32
N PHE A 13 -9.24 22.12 7.46
CA PHE A 13 -8.96 21.46 8.75
C PHE A 13 -9.54 20.04 8.81
N ALA A 14 -10.73 19.83 8.23
CA ALA A 14 -11.35 18.50 8.13
C ALA A 14 -10.52 17.52 7.27
N ALA A 15 -9.87 18.02 6.21
CA ALA A 15 -8.99 17.20 5.36
C ALA A 15 -7.75 16.69 6.11
N VAL A 16 -7.23 17.45 7.08
CA VAL A 16 -6.09 17.04 7.91
C VAL A 16 -6.51 16.07 9.01
N ALA A 17 -7.69 16.29 9.61
CA ALA A 17 -8.21 15.42 10.67
C ALA A 17 -8.68 14.03 10.15
N ALA A 18 -9.03 13.93 8.86
CA ALA A 18 -9.39 12.65 8.24
C ALA A 18 -8.17 11.72 8.00
N CYS A 19 -6.95 12.21 8.16
CA CYS A 19 -5.72 11.45 7.96
C CYS A 19 -5.20 10.73 9.22
N SER A 20 -5.90 10.82 10.37
CA SER A 20 -5.40 10.31 11.65
C SER A 20 -6.18 9.14 12.25
N ASP A 21 -7.08 8.50 11.49
CA ASP A 21 -7.77 7.29 11.94
C ASP A 21 -6.98 6.06 11.49
N GLU A 22 -6.02 5.64 12.32
CA GLU A 22 -5.29 4.38 12.14
C GLU A 22 -6.04 3.29 12.93
N PRO A 23 -6.67 2.30 12.28
CA PRO A 23 -7.23 1.17 13.01
C PRO A 23 -6.06 0.37 13.60
N ASP A 24 -6.01 0.29 14.92
CA ASP A 24 -5.07 -0.53 15.68
C ASP A 24 -5.39 -2.02 15.44
N LEU A 25 -5.05 -2.48 14.24
CA LEU A 25 -5.02 -3.88 13.89
C LEU A 25 -3.74 -4.43 14.53
N ALA A 26 -3.88 -4.88 15.77
CA ALA A 26 -2.89 -5.69 16.48
C ALA A 26 -2.67 -7.01 15.72
N ILE A 27 -2.02 -6.93 14.56
CA ILE A 27 -1.62 -8.09 13.77
C ILE A 27 -0.37 -8.64 14.44
N ASP A 28 -0.50 -9.84 15.02
CA ASP A 28 0.59 -10.58 15.61
C ASP A 28 1.66 -10.87 14.55
N ARG A 29 2.69 -10.00 14.52
CA ARG A 29 3.76 -9.96 13.53
C ARG A 29 4.56 -11.26 13.47
N ASP A 30 4.50 -12.06 14.53
CA ASP A 30 5.27 -13.30 14.69
C ASP A 30 4.68 -14.48 13.91
N THR A 31 3.43 -14.36 13.44
CA THR A 31 2.73 -15.42 12.70
C THR A 31 2.70 -15.22 11.18
N LEU A 32 3.18 -14.07 10.69
CA LEU A 32 3.07 -13.72 9.27
C LEU A 32 4.22 -14.29 8.44
N SER A 33 3.86 -14.96 7.34
CA SER A 33 4.83 -15.30 6.28
C SER A 33 5.39 -14.03 5.64
N GLN A 34 6.59 -14.12 5.06
CA GLN A 34 7.27 -12.99 4.42
C GLN A 34 6.37 -12.29 3.39
N ARG A 35 5.67 -13.08 2.56
CA ARG A 35 4.76 -12.55 1.53
C ARG A 35 3.57 -11.80 2.13
N GLN A 36 3.05 -12.25 3.27
CA GLN A 36 1.97 -11.54 3.95
C GLN A 36 2.44 -10.22 4.55
N ARG A 37 3.66 -10.18 5.10
CA ARG A 37 4.27 -8.92 5.59
C ARG A 37 4.45 -7.92 4.45
N ASP A 38 4.98 -8.38 3.32
CA ASP A 38 5.19 -7.53 2.14
C ASP A 38 3.87 -6.99 1.58
N SER A 39 2.82 -7.83 1.59
CA SER A 39 1.46 -7.41 1.21
C SER A 39 0.87 -6.37 2.16
N LEU A 40 1.07 -6.51 3.48
CA LEU A 40 0.61 -5.55 4.48
C LEU A 40 1.38 -4.23 4.39
N VAL A 41 2.69 -4.29 4.21
CA VAL A 41 3.52 -3.10 3.98
C VAL A 41 3.06 -2.37 2.72
N GLY A 42 2.85 -3.10 1.62
CA GLY A 42 2.32 -2.52 0.39
C GLY A 42 0.88 -1.98 0.51
N ALA A 43 0.07 -2.54 1.42
CA ALA A 43 -1.31 -2.11 1.69
C ALA A 43 -1.42 -0.95 2.69
N SER A 44 -0.35 -0.66 3.42
CA SER A 44 -0.34 0.37 4.44
C SER A 44 -0.35 1.79 3.85
N SER A 45 -0.76 2.76 4.67
CA SER A 45 -0.68 4.19 4.41
C SER A 45 0.74 4.77 4.60
N LEU A 46 1.76 3.92 4.72
CA LEU A 46 3.14 4.37 4.91
C LEU A 46 3.60 5.16 3.67
N PRO A 47 4.22 6.34 3.85
CA PRO A 47 4.80 7.09 2.75
C PRO A 47 5.77 6.21 1.95
N GLY A 48 5.53 6.08 0.64
CA GLY A 48 6.36 5.25 -0.25
C GLY A 48 5.97 3.76 -0.35
N ALA A 49 4.96 3.28 0.39
CA ALA A 49 4.46 1.90 0.31
C ALA A 49 4.02 1.50 -1.11
N GLN A 50 3.46 2.43 -1.87
CA GLN A 50 3.08 2.22 -3.27
C GLN A 50 4.29 1.89 -4.17
N GLY A 51 5.45 2.51 -3.90
CA GLY A 51 6.69 2.24 -4.63
C GLY A 51 7.23 0.82 -4.34
N VAL A 52 7.17 0.40 -3.07
CA VAL A 52 7.54 -0.97 -2.67
C VAL A 52 6.60 -2.00 -3.31
N ARG A 53 5.28 -1.75 -3.27
CA ARG A 53 4.30 -2.62 -3.92
C ARG A 53 4.56 -2.75 -5.43
N GLY A 54 4.80 -1.64 -6.13
CA GLY A 54 5.11 -1.68 -7.56
C GLY A 54 6.39 -2.47 -7.89
N ALA A 55 7.42 -2.38 -7.04
CA ALA A 55 8.65 -3.17 -7.21
C ALA A 55 8.40 -4.68 -7.02
N LEU A 56 7.60 -5.05 -6.03
CA LEU A 56 7.21 -6.45 -5.78
C LEU A 56 6.37 -7.00 -6.94
N ASP A 57 5.39 -6.25 -7.43
CA ASP A 57 4.54 -6.65 -8.56
C ASP A 57 5.37 -6.83 -9.85
N GLY A 58 6.38 -5.98 -10.07
CA GLY A 58 7.32 -6.11 -11.18
C GLY A 58 8.18 -7.37 -11.08
N ALA A 59 8.68 -7.69 -9.88
CA ALA A 59 9.44 -8.91 -9.63
C ALA A 59 8.59 -10.18 -9.83
N ASP A 60 7.37 -10.21 -9.28
CA ASP A 60 6.42 -11.31 -9.46
C ASP A 60 6.07 -11.52 -10.94
N SER A 61 5.89 -10.43 -11.69
CA SER A 61 5.63 -10.46 -13.14
C SER A 61 6.79 -11.05 -13.93
N ALA A 62 8.02 -10.68 -13.58
CA ALA A 62 9.23 -11.21 -14.22
C ALA A 62 9.41 -12.71 -13.92
N ALA A 63 9.20 -13.12 -12.67
CA ALA A 63 9.24 -14.51 -12.24
C ALA A 63 8.18 -15.35 -12.97
N ALA A 64 6.95 -14.84 -13.09
CA ALA A 64 5.88 -15.50 -13.82
C ALA A 64 6.22 -15.66 -15.32
N ARG A 65 6.87 -14.67 -15.93
CA ARG A 65 7.35 -14.77 -17.31
C ARG A 65 8.43 -15.83 -17.47
N ALA A 66 9.41 -15.86 -16.57
CA ALA A 66 10.47 -16.88 -16.60
C ALA A 66 9.90 -18.30 -16.45
N ALA A 67 8.96 -18.50 -15.53
CA ALA A 67 8.29 -19.79 -15.33
C ALA A 67 7.53 -20.27 -16.58
N ARG A 68 6.92 -19.35 -17.35
CA ARG A 68 6.26 -19.69 -18.62
C ARG A 68 7.26 -20.10 -19.71
N LEU A 69 8.43 -19.46 -19.75
CA LEU A 69 9.47 -19.81 -20.70
C LEU A 69 10.04 -21.20 -20.36
N GLU A 70 10.35 -21.45 -19.09
CA GLU A 70 10.82 -22.75 -18.60
C GLU A 70 9.82 -23.87 -18.92
N ALA A 71 8.53 -23.64 -18.64
CA ALA A 71 7.47 -24.60 -18.93
C ALA A 71 7.29 -24.87 -20.44
N ALA A 72 7.67 -23.93 -21.30
CA ALA A 72 7.66 -24.10 -22.75
C ALA A 72 8.92 -24.81 -23.28
N GLU A 73 10.00 -24.84 -22.49
CA GLU A 73 11.29 -25.43 -22.85
C GLU A 73 11.42 -26.90 -22.41
N GLN A 74 10.58 -27.36 -21.47
CA GLN A 74 10.52 -28.76 -21.04
C GLN A 74 9.71 -29.62 -22.04
N PRO A 75 10.35 -30.62 -22.72
CA PRO A 75 9.69 -31.49 -23.71
C PRO A 75 8.76 -32.53 -23.11
#